data_AF-A0A6G3PEJ0-F1
#
_entry.id   AF-A0A6G3PEJ0-F1
#
_cell.length_a   1.000
_cell.length_b   1.000
_cell.length_c   1.000
_cell.angle_alpha   90.00
_cell.angle_beta   90.00
_cell.angle_gamma   90.00
#
_symmetry.space_group_name_H-M   'P 1'
#
loop_
_entity.id
_entity.type
_entity.pdbx_description
1 polymer ?
#
loop_
_entity_poly.entity_id
_entity_poly.type
_entity_poly.pdbx_seq_one_letter_code
_entity_poly.pdbx_strand_id
1 'polypeptide(L)'
;VASAGPSASPSAAAADRAGRLAALLPPDVGEIEEVSLLALIKGATPEQARTDRLGPLDGQYAFRRDGGVGYLVLTLEDREAVERKTGRPADPDEDLCVRVGQEPSRTDCEREALPGGRALTTWRDTMDVGGDDSVGWGPELAGRLVQPDGSQFLVRSSTGFEGTGTQGPLLPEPPLSRAQLKELLTGPEVQPKG
;
A
#
# COMPACT_ATOMS: atom_id res chain seq x y z
N VAL A 1 18.85 26.87 -32.02
CA VAL A 1 18.90 26.59 -30.57
C VAL A 1 17.64 25.83 -30.20
N ALA A 2 17.75 24.56 -29.86
CA ALA A 2 16.61 23.74 -29.45
C ALA A 2 16.43 23.86 -27.94
N SER A 3 15.28 24.37 -27.50
CA SER A 3 14.91 24.47 -26.09
C SER A 3 14.49 23.08 -25.60
N ALA A 4 15.31 22.45 -24.77
CA ALA A 4 14.90 21.32 -23.96
C ALA A 4 14.02 21.86 -22.82
N GLY A 5 12.78 21.37 -22.73
CA GLY A 5 11.90 21.63 -21.59
C GLY A 5 12.46 20.98 -20.31
N PRO A 6 12.06 21.46 -19.11
CA PRO A 6 12.59 20.95 -17.86
C PRO A 6 12.17 19.48 -17.69
N SER A 7 13.15 18.57 -17.66
CA SER A 7 12.96 17.22 -17.14
C SER A 7 12.61 17.33 -15.67
N ALA A 8 11.34 17.07 -15.32
CA ALA A 8 10.94 16.89 -13.94
C ALA A 8 11.77 15.73 -13.36
N SER A 9 12.64 16.04 -12.40
CA SER A 9 13.40 15.02 -11.70
C SER A 9 12.44 14.09 -10.96
N PRO A 10 12.65 12.76 -10.93
CA PRO A 10 11.79 11.83 -10.21
C PRO A 10 11.61 12.19 -8.73
N SER A 11 12.59 12.89 -8.15
CA SER A 11 12.55 13.44 -6.79
C SER A 11 11.45 14.49 -6.56
N ALA A 12 11.14 15.35 -7.54
CA ALA A 12 10.10 16.38 -7.38
C ALA A 12 8.68 15.78 -7.42
N ALA A 13 8.45 14.81 -8.32
CA ALA A 13 7.18 14.09 -8.41
C ALA A 13 6.96 13.15 -7.20
N ALA A 14 8.02 12.60 -6.63
CA ALA A 14 7.96 11.79 -5.41
C ALA A 14 7.65 12.65 -4.17
N ALA A 15 8.33 13.80 -4.03
CA ALA A 15 8.02 14.77 -2.98
C ALA A 15 6.57 15.27 -3.07
N ASP A 16 6.04 15.44 -4.29
CA ASP A 16 4.65 15.83 -4.51
C ASP A 16 3.64 14.77 -4.06
N ARG A 17 3.89 13.47 -4.27
CA ARG A 17 2.98 12.41 -3.79
C ARG A 17 2.98 12.27 -2.28
N ALA A 18 4.14 12.24 -1.65
CA ALA A 18 4.24 12.17 -0.20
C ALA A 18 3.54 13.37 0.46
N GLY A 19 3.70 14.58 -0.11
CA GLY A 19 2.98 15.78 0.33
C GLY A 19 1.46 15.68 0.13
N ARG A 20 1.00 15.14 -1.01
CA ARG A 20 -0.43 14.89 -1.26
C ARG A 20 -1.01 13.87 -0.29
N LEU A 21 -0.31 12.78 -0.01
CA LEU A 21 -0.73 11.79 0.97
C LEU A 21 -0.79 12.40 2.38
N ALA A 22 0.22 13.18 2.78
CA ALA A 22 0.25 13.87 4.07
C ALA A 22 -0.94 14.84 4.26
N ALA A 23 -1.37 15.51 3.20
CA ALA A 23 -2.52 16.42 3.24
C ALA A 23 -3.87 15.70 3.46
N LEU A 24 -3.94 14.39 3.23
CA LEU A 24 -5.16 13.58 3.42
C LEU A 24 -5.21 12.89 4.78
N LEU A 25 -4.11 12.91 5.52
CA LEU A 25 -3.97 12.18 6.76
C LEU A 25 -3.95 13.12 7.96
N PRO A 26 -4.45 12.66 9.12
CA PRO A 26 -4.29 13.40 10.36
C PRO A 26 -2.82 13.71 10.68
N PRO A 27 -2.51 14.86 11.30
CA PRO A 27 -1.13 15.29 11.51
C PRO A 27 -0.33 14.40 12.48
N ASP A 28 -1.00 13.56 13.25
CA ASP A 28 -0.39 12.66 14.22
C ASP A 28 0.18 11.38 13.60
N VAL A 29 0.03 11.15 12.29
CA VAL A 29 0.65 9.98 11.61
C VAL A 29 2.17 10.11 11.45
N GLY A 30 2.72 11.31 11.65
CA GLY A 30 4.17 11.58 11.55
C GLY A 30 4.62 12.05 10.18
N GLU A 31 5.93 12.07 9.96
CA GLU A 31 6.54 12.48 8.69
C GLU A 31 6.39 11.38 7.64
N ILE A 32 6.04 11.78 6.41
CA ILE A 32 5.81 10.86 5.28
C ILE A 32 6.85 11.08 4.20
N GLU A 33 7.50 10.01 3.76
CA GLU A 33 8.45 10.02 2.65
C GLU A 33 8.12 8.89 1.67
N GLU A 34 8.15 9.16 0.36
CA GLU A 34 8.09 8.09 -0.63
C GLU A 34 9.43 7.34 -0.67
N VAL A 35 9.39 6.02 -0.55
CA VAL A 35 10.56 5.13 -0.52
C VAL A 35 10.44 4.01 -1.55
N SER A 36 11.49 3.22 -1.68
CA SER A 36 11.44 1.93 -2.36
C SER A 36 11.85 0.82 -1.39
N LEU A 37 10.90 0.00 -0.97
CA LEU A 37 11.13 -1.19 -0.15
C LEU A 37 12.05 -2.18 -0.86
N LEU A 38 11.98 -2.28 -2.19
CA LEU A 38 12.91 -3.14 -2.93
C LEU A 38 14.35 -2.61 -2.85
N ALA A 39 14.55 -1.29 -2.94
CA ALA A 39 15.86 -0.69 -2.74
C ALA A 39 16.36 -0.86 -1.30
N LEU A 40 15.48 -0.66 -0.31
CA LEU A 40 15.82 -0.82 1.11
C LEU A 40 16.19 -2.27 1.44
N ILE A 41 15.31 -3.22 1.11
CA ILE A 41 15.42 -4.62 1.51
C ILE A 41 16.44 -5.39 0.66
N LYS A 42 16.52 -5.08 -0.64
CA LYS A 42 17.33 -5.85 -1.61
C LYS A 42 18.47 -5.05 -2.25
N GLY A 43 18.67 -3.78 -1.89
CA GLY A 43 19.70 -2.95 -2.49
C GLY A 43 19.48 -2.67 -3.98
N ALA A 44 18.25 -2.82 -4.47
CA ALA A 44 17.91 -2.62 -5.87
C ALA A 44 18.17 -1.17 -6.31
N THR A 45 18.65 -0.99 -7.54
CA THR A 45 18.82 0.35 -8.12
C THR A 45 17.47 1.02 -8.39
N PRO A 46 17.42 2.35 -8.53
CA PRO A 46 16.19 3.06 -8.88
C PRO A 46 15.53 2.57 -10.18
N GLU A 47 16.30 1.98 -11.11
CA GLU A 47 15.76 1.39 -12.35
C GLU A 47 15.11 0.03 -12.09
N GLN A 48 15.74 -0.81 -11.27
CA GLN A 48 15.20 -2.12 -10.89
C GLN A 48 13.95 -2.01 -10.02
N ALA A 49 13.86 -0.94 -9.22
CA ALA A 49 12.75 -0.64 -8.34
C ALA A 49 11.57 0.08 -9.01
N ARG A 50 11.64 0.35 -10.32
CA ARG A 50 10.52 1.01 -11.01
C ARG A 50 9.34 0.06 -11.08
N THR A 51 8.20 0.54 -10.62
CA THR A 51 6.91 -0.13 -10.78
C THR A 51 6.01 0.73 -11.66
N ASP A 52 5.21 0.07 -12.49
CA ASP A 52 4.10 0.75 -13.15
C ASP A 52 3.09 1.19 -12.10
N ARG A 53 2.49 2.36 -12.31
CA ARG A 53 1.59 3.01 -11.37
C ARG A 53 0.36 3.47 -12.11
N LEU A 54 -0.80 3.13 -11.58
CA LEU A 54 -2.08 3.48 -12.17
C LEU A 54 -2.76 4.60 -11.37
N GLY A 55 -2.64 4.55 -10.04
CA GLY A 55 -3.24 5.49 -9.11
C GLY A 55 -2.38 6.74 -8.86
N PRO A 56 -2.99 7.91 -8.56
CA PRO A 56 -2.26 9.14 -8.23
C PRO A 56 -1.38 9.06 -6.99
N LEU A 57 -1.71 8.14 -6.07
CA LEU A 57 -1.00 7.87 -4.82
C LEU A 57 -0.36 6.47 -4.79
N ASP A 58 -0.31 5.75 -5.91
CA ASP A 58 0.39 4.46 -5.99
C ASP A 58 1.87 4.64 -5.65
N GLY A 59 2.31 3.88 -4.65
CA GLY A 59 3.65 4.03 -4.10
C GLY A 59 3.86 3.29 -2.79
N GLN A 60 5.06 3.47 -2.27
CA GLN A 60 5.52 2.91 -1.00
C GLN A 60 6.02 4.09 -0.17
N TYR A 61 5.56 4.20 1.07
CA TYR A 61 5.79 5.37 1.90
C TYR A 61 6.32 4.95 3.26
N ALA A 62 7.36 5.61 3.75
CA ALA A 62 7.81 5.51 5.12
C ALA A 62 7.10 6.55 5.98
N PHE A 63 6.63 6.11 7.15
CA PHE A 63 6.02 6.94 8.18
C PHE A 63 6.97 6.99 9.37
N ARG A 64 7.40 8.18 9.80
CA ARG A 64 8.32 8.37 10.93
C ARG A 64 7.65 9.12 12.05
N ARG A 65 7.58 8.50 13.22
CA ARG A 65 6.96 9.06 14.42
C ARG A 65 7.61 8.48 15.66
N ASP A 66 7.90 9.33 16.64
CA ASP A 66 8.47 8.95 17.94
C ASP A 66 9.71 8.05 17.86
N GLY A 67 10.52 8.26 16.81
CA GLY A 67 11.74 7.48 16.54
C GLY A 67 11.52 6.13 15.85
N GLY A 68 10.28 5.68 15.66
CA GLY A 68 9.96 4.47 14.90
C GLY A 68 9.66 4.74 13.42
N VAL A 69 9.76 3.69 12.60
CA VAL A 69 9.49 3.73 11.15
C VAL A 69 8.55 2.61 10.75
N GLY A 70 7.38 3.00 10.22
CA GLY A 70 6.42 2.09 9.60
C GLY A 70 6.31 2.36 8.11
N TYR A 71 5.58 1.49 7.40
CA TYR A 71 5.42 1.61 5.96
C TYR A 71 3.97 1.52 5.52
N LEU A 72 3.63 2.24 4.46
CA LEU A 72 2.38 2.11 3.73
C LEU A 72 2.68 1.73 2.28
N VAL A 73 2.06 0.67 1.79
CA VAL A 73 2.06 0.33 0.37
C VAL A 73 0.66 0.55 -0.17
N LEU A 74 0.54 1.34 -1.24
CA LEU A 74 -0.70 1.57 -1.97
C LEU A 74 -0.52 1.13 -3.41
N THR A 75 -1.43 0.30 -3.90
CA THR A 75 -1.39 -0.19 -5.28
C THR A 75 -2.79 -0.30 -5.85
N LEU A 76 -3.06 0.46 -6.91
CA LEU A 76 -4.19 0.23 -7.79
C LEU A 76 -3.82 -0.81 -8.85
N GLU A 77 -4.69 -1.80 -9.01
CA GLU A 77 -4.64 -2.77 -10.10
C GLU A 77 -5.91 -2.63 -10.93
N ASP A 78 -5.75 -2.37 -12.23
CA ASP A 78 -6.87 -2.48 -13.15
C ASP A 78 -7.31 -3.94 -13.32
N ARG A 79 -8.50 -4.12 -13.91
CA ARG A 79 -9.07 -5.43 -14.17
C ARG A 79 -8.10 -6.37 -14.91
N GLU A 80 -7.37 -5.87 -15.90
CA GLU A 80 -6.46 -6.69 -16.71
C GLU A 80 -5.27 -7.20 -15.86
N ALA A 81 -4.72 -6.34 -15.01
CA ALA A 81 -3.67 -6.71 -14.06
C ALA A 81 -4.16 -7.78 -13.08
N VAL A 82 -5.40 -7.66 -12.57
CA VAL A 82 -6.00 -8.66 -11.68
C VAL A 82 -6.24 -9.99 -12.40
N GLU A 83 -6.83 -9.96 -13.60
CA GLU A 83 -7.09 -11.15 -14.43
C GLU A 83 -5.79 -11.90 -14.77
N ARG A 84 -4.72 -11.16 -15.11
CA ARG A 84 -3.41 -11.75 -15.41
C ARG A 84 -2.79 -12.45 -14.20
N LYS A 85 -3.01 -11.94 -12.98
CA LYS A 85 -2.46 -12.52 -11.74
C LYS A 85 -3.28 -13.67 -11.20
N THR A 86 -4.60 -13.59 -11.30
CA THR A 86 -5.53 -14.49 -10.58
C THR A 86 -6.38 -15.35 -11.50
N GLY A 87 -6.33 -15.12 -12.82
CA GLY A 87 -7.14 -15.82 -13.82
C GLY A 87 -8.59 -15.32 -13.92
N ARG A 88 -8.99 -14.32 -13.12
CA ARG A 88 -10.33 -13.72 -13.14
C ARG A 88 -10.31 -12.26 -12.62
N PRO A 89 -11.34 -11.45 -12.88
CA PRO A 89 -11.48 -10.14 -12.22
C PRO A 89 -11.58 -10.27 -10.70
N ALA A 90 -11.32 -9.18 -9.98
CA ALA A 90 -11.70 -9.10 -8.58
C ALA A 90 -13.23 -9.12 -8.46
N ASP A 91 -13.75 -9.85 -7.48
CA ASP A 91 -15.19 -10.00 -7.26
C ASP A 91 -15.59 -9.25 -5.97
N PRO A 92 -16.43 -8.20 -6.05
CA PRO A 92 -16.94 -7.50 -4.88
C PRO A 92 -17.72 -8.40 -3.92
N ASP A 93 -18.29 -9.52 -4.40
CA ASP A 93 -19.09 -10.47 -3.63
C ASP A 93 -18.23 -11.54 -2.92
N GLU A 94 -16.95 -11.67 -3.28
CA GLU A 94 -16.00 -12.57 -2.61
C GLU A 94 -15.75 -12.17 -1.14
N ASP A 95 -15.96 -13.12 -0.22
CA ASP A 95 -15.68 -12.94 1.20
C ASP A 95 -14.30 -13.45 1.58
N LEU A 96 -13.32 -12.53 1.68
CA LEU A 96 -11.97 -12.90 2.11
C LEU A 96 -11.88 -13.30 3.59
N CYS A 97 -12.87 -12.94 4.41
CA CYS A 97 -12.88 -13.31 5.83
C CYS A 97 -13.28 -14.78 6.03
N VAL A 98 -13.90 -15.39 5.02
CA VAL A 98 -14.16 -16.84 5.02
C VAL A 98 -12.91 -17.56 4.55
N ARG A 99 -12.36 -18.41 5.42
CA ARG A 99 -11.22 -19.26 5.06
C ARG A 99 -11.64 -20.28 3.99
N VAL A 100 -10.93 -20.30 2.87
CA VAL A 100 -11.10 -21.31 1.82
C VAL A 100 -9.86 -22.21 1.78
N GLY A 101 -10.06 -23.51 1.87
CA GLY A 101 -8.98 -24.50 1.77
C GLY A 101 -7.88 -24.33 2.82
N GLN A 102 -6.62 -24.30 2.38
CA GLN A 102 -5.43 -24.23 3.24
C GLN A 102 -4.87 -22.82 3.41
N GLU A 103 -5.57 -21.77 2.95
CA GLU A 103 -5.10 -20.39 3.09
C GLU A 103 -4.84 -20.03 4.57
N PRO A 104 -3.83 -19.18 4.85
CA PRO A 104 -3.64 -18.62 6.19
C PRO A 104 -4.93 -17.94 6.67
N SER A 105 -5.25 -18.12 7.95
CA SER A 105 -6.39 -17.42 8.55
C SER A 105 -6.09 -15.94 8.64
N ARG A 106 -6.93 -15.10 8.03
CA ARG A 106 -6.93 -13.65 8.25
C ARG A 106 -7.48 -13.38 9.65
N THR A 107 -6.70 -12.69 10.48
CA THR A 107 -7.13 -12.34 11.84
C THR A 107 -7.81 -10.98 11.85
N ASP A 108 -8.77 -10.77 12.76
CA ASP A 108 -9.49 -9.49 12.88
C ASP A 108 -10.04 -9.02 11.51
N CYS A 109 -10.58 -9.95 10.72
CA CYS A 109 -11.03 -9.66 9.37
C CYS A 109 -12.43 -9.01 9.40
N GLU A 110 -12.56 -7.86 8.75
CA GLU A 110 -13.85 -7.19 8.57
C GLU A 110 -14.07 -6.89 7.11
N ARG A 111 -15.28 -7.17 6.66
CA ARG A 111 -15.76 -6.85 5.33
C ARG A 111 -16.90 -5.86 5.42
N GLU A 112 -16.84 -4.85 4.57
CA GLU A 112 -17.85 -3.82 4.44
C GLU A 112 -18.29 -3.68 2.98
N ALA A 113 -19.58 -3.82 2.74
CA ALA A 113 -20.19 -3.45 1.46
C ALA A 113 -20.33 -1.92 1.41
N LEU A 114 -19.83 -1.32 0.34
CA LEU A 114 -19.79 0.12 0.15
C LEU A 114 -20.75 0.54 -1.00
N PRO A 115 -21.22 1.81 -0.99
CA PRO A 115 -22.04 2.32 -2.08
C PRO A 115 -21.39 2.14 -3.45
N GLY A 116 -22.23 1.89 -4.46
CA GLY A 116 -21.80 1.69 -5.84
C GLY A 116 -21.35 0.27 -6.16
N GLY A 117 -21.64 -0.73 -5.32
CA GLY A 117 -21.25 -2.13 -5.56
C GLY A 117 -19.79 -2.42 -5.25
N ARG A 118 -19.16 -1.60 -4.41
CA ARG A 118 -17.78 -1.75 -3.95
C ARG A 118 -17.75 -2.59 -2.68
N ALA A 119 -16.62 -3.23 -2.40
CA ALA A 119 -16.42 -3.92 -1.13
C ALA A 119 -15.02 -3.67 -0.58
N LEU A 120 -14.92 -3.23 0.68
CA LEU A 120 -13.67 -3.11 1.40
C LEU A 120 -13.54 -4.28 2.36
N THR A 121 -12.45 -5.04 2.27
CA THR A 121 -12.08 -6.02 3.29
C THR A 121 -10.76 -5.63 3.91
N THR A 122 -10.67 -5.66 5.25
CA THR A 122 -9.46 -5.32 6.01
C THR A 122 -9.18 -6.39 7.05
N TRP A 123 -7.91 -6.70 7.29
CA TRP A 123 -7.51 -7.74 8.23
C TRP A 123 -6.12 -7.47 8.81
N ARG A 124 -5.82 -8.09 9.94
CA ARG A 124 -4.48 -8.10 10.50
C ARG A 124 -3.70 -9.28 9.96
N ASP A 125 -2.48 -8.97 9.53
CA ASP A 125 -1.51 -9.93 9.05
C ASP A 125 -0.28 -9.88 9.97
N THR A 126 0.15 -11.04 10.46
CA THR A 126 1.39 -11.16 11.23
C THR A 126 2.60 -11.27 10.32
N MET A 127 2.40 -11.48 9.01
CA MET A 127 3.46 -11.60 8.02
C MET A 127 4.53 -12.63 8.43
N ASP A 128 4.10 -13.76 9.00
CA ASP A 128 4.95 -14.91 9.36
C ASP A 128 5.44 -15.67 8.10
N VAL A 129 6.03 -14.93 7.14
CA VAL A 129 6.63 -15.48 5.93
C VAL A 129 8.13 -15.67 6.16
N GLY A 130 8.54 -16.92 6.38
CA GLY A 130 9.95 -17.29 6.52
C GLY A 130 10.62 -17.60 5.17
N GLY A 131 11.89 -17.20 5.04
CA GLY A 131 12.81 -17.59 3.96
C GLY A 131 14.15 -16.85 4.07
N ASP A 132 15.20 -17.34 3.39
CA ASP A 132 16.55 -16.75 3.44
C ASP A 132 16.59 -15.30 2.87
N ASP A 133 15.53 -14.91 2.16
CA ASP A 133 15.34 -13.62 1.52
C ASP A 133 14.27 -12.73 2.18
N SER A 134 13.63 -13.14 3.27
CA SER A 134 12.60 -12.36 3.96
C SER A 134 13.20 -11.49 5.07
N VAL A 135 12.77 -10.23 5.15
CA VAL A 135 12.96 -9.41 6.36
C VAL A 135 11.91 -9.78 7.41
N GLY A 136 12.21 -9.52 8.68
CA GLY A 136 11.27 -9.70 9.76
C GLY A 136 10.22 -8.60 9.76
N TRP A 137 9.19 -8.73 8.94
CA TRP A 137 8.07 -7.79 8.93
C TRP A 137 7.40 -7.77 10.30
N GLY A 138 7.12 -6.57 10.80
CA GLY A 138 6.27 -6.41 11.96
C GLY A 138 4.79 -6.51 11.59
N PRO A 139 3.89 -6.45 12.59
CA PRO A 139 2.44 -6.55 12.38
C PRO A 139 1.91 -5.56 11.34
N GLU A 140 0.94 -6.00 10.55
CA GLU A 140 0.33 -5.19 9.51
C GLU A 140 -1.19 -5.12 9.63
N LEU A 141 -1.74 -3.99 9.21
CA LEU A 141 -3.13 -3.86 8.80
C LEU A 141 -3.19 -3.82 7.27
N ALA A 142 -3.75 -4.87 6.69
CA ALA A 142 -3.92 -5.02 5.25
C ALA A 142 -5.36 -4.69 4.84
N GLY A 143 -5.53 -4.33 3.57
CA GLY A 143 -6.85 -4.08 3.01
C GLY A 143 -6.92 -4.30 1.50
N ARG A 144 -8.12 -4.65 1.05
CA ARG A 144 -8.50 -4.78 -0.36
C ARG A 144 -9.82 -4.07 -0.60
N LEU A 145 -9.82 -3.04 -1.43
CA LEU A 145 -11.04 -2.41 -1.95
C LEU A 145 -11.28 -2.91 -3.37
N VAL A 146 -12.36 -3.66 -3.57
CA VAL A 146 -12.76 -4.15 -4.89
C VAL A 146 -13.79 -3.21 -5.51
N GLN A 147 -13.59 -2.89 -6.78
CA GLN A 147 -14.46 -2.05 -7.59
C GLN A 147 -15.42 -2.92 -8.44
N PRO A 148 -16.58 -2.39 -8.88
CA PRO A 148 -17.55 -3.16 -9.66
C PRO A 148 -17.06 -3.57 -11.06
N ASP A 149 -16.06 -2.87 -11.59
CA ASP A 149 -15.44 -3.19 -12.88
C ASP A 149 -14.40 -4.32 -12.79
N GLY A 150 -14.12 -4.80 -11.58
CA GLY A 150 -13.14 -5.86 -11.30
C GLY A 150 -11.72 -5.36 -11.09
N SER A 151 -11.50 -4.05 -11.03
CA SER A 151 -10.26 -3.45 -10.52
C SER A 151 -10.22 -3.49 -8.98
N GLN A 152 -9.06 -3.29 -8.39
CA GLN A 152 -8.90 -3.28 -6.94
C GLN A 152 -7.79 -2.34 -6.45
N PHE A 153 -7.96 -1.82 -5.24
CA PHE A 153 -6.86 -1.26 -4.46
C PHE A 153 -6.38 -2.27 -3.43
N LEU A 154 -5.07 -2.42 -3.33
CA LEU A 154 -4.40 -3.14 -2.27
C LEU A 154 -3.67 -2.14 -1.37
N VAL A 155 -3.82 -2.33 -0.06
CA VAL A 155 -3.10 -1.57 0.95
C VAL A 155 -2.44 -2.48 1.96
N ARG A 156 -1.21 -2.13 2.36
CA ARG A 156 -0.52 -2.73 3.50
C ARG A 156 0.04 -1.61 4.37
N SER A 157 -0.42 -1.52 5.61
CA SER A 157 0.08 -0.61 6.62
C SER A 157 0.86 -1.43 7.64
N SER A 158 2.18 -1.32 7.63
CA SER A 158 3.11 -2.13 8.42
C SER A 158 3.76 -1.31 9.51
N THR A 159 3.98 -1.93 10.68
CA THR A 159 4.79 -1.32 11.75
C THR A 159 6.26 -1.17 11.37
N GLY A 160 6.71 -1.74 10.24
CA GLY A 160 8.11 -1.72 9.82
C GLY A 160 8.63 -3.12 9.53
N PHE A 161 9.95 -3.25 9.38
CA PHE A 161 10.62 -4.54 9.32
C PHE A 161 11.97 -4.48 10.03
N GLU A 162 12.45 -5.65 10.42
CA GLU A 162 13.79 -5.88 10.95
C GLU A 162 14.67 -6.60 9.92
N GLY A 163 15.95 -6.22 9.85
CA GLY A 163 16.94 -6.80 8.95
C GLY A 163 17.68 -5.76 8.11
N THR A 164 18.29 -6.19 7.02
CA THR A 164 19.02 -5.31 6.09
C THR A 164 18.09 -4.24 5.53
N GLY A 165 18.54 -2.98 5.57
CA GLY A 165 17.77 -1.85 5.04
C GLY A 165 16.80 -1.21 6.03
N THR A 166 16.72 -1.71 7.26
CA THR A 166 15.92 -1.13 8.33
C THR A 166 16.31 0.34 8.55
N GLN A 167 15.31 1.21 8.67
CA GLN A 167 15.51 2.66 8.81
C GLN A 167 15.26 3.18 10.26
N GLY A 168 14.89 2.29 11.17
CA GLY A 168 14.67 2.58 12.59
C GLY A 168 13.91 1.43 13.28
N PRO A 169 13.63 1.54 14.58
CA PRO A 169 12.72 0.62 15.29
C PRO A 169 11.34 0.55 14.63
N LEU A 170 10.63 -0.55 14.84
CA LEU A 170 9.23 -0.68 14.45
C LEU A 170 8.37 0.38 15.17
N LEU A 171 7.34 0.89 14.49
CA LEU A 171 6.26 1.59 15.16
C LEU A 171 5.52 0.65 16.12
N PRO A 172 4.96 1.17 17.24
CA PRO A 172 4.18 0.35 18.15
C PRO A 172 2.88 -0.19 17.52
N GLU A 173 2.34 0.51 16.52
CA GLU A 173 1.14 0.15 15.78
C GLU A 173 1.31 0.53 14.30
N PRO A 174 0.57 -0.13 13.37
CA PRO A 174 0.54 0.30 11.97
C PRO A 174 0.25 1.79 11.82
N PRO A 175 0.89 2.49 10.86
CA PRO A 175 0.78 3.93 10.75
C PRO A 175 -0.64 4.44 10.49
N LEU A 176 -1.50 3.61 9.88
CA LEU A 176 -2.91 3.94 9.65
C LEU A 176 -3.83 2.96 10.38
N SER A 177 -4.82 3.52 11.07
CA SER A 177 -5.96 2.78 11.61
C SER A 177 -6.90 2.30 10.49
N ARG A 178 -7.78 1.35 10.82
CA ARG A 178 -8.80 0.85 9.88
C ARG A 178 -9.71 1.96 9.35
N ALA A 179 -10.08 2.91 10.21
CA ALA A 179 -10.90 4.06 9.82
C ALA A 179 -10.18 4.97 8.84
N GLN A 180 -8.91 5.30 9.11
CA GLN A 180 -8.08 6.12 8.20
C GLN A 180 -7.83 5.42 6.86
N LEU A 181 -7.60 4.09 6.87
CA LEU A 181 -7.48 3.32 5.62
C LEU A 181 -8.75 3.36 4.80
N LYS A 182 -9.92 3.21 5.43
CA LYS A 182 -11.21 3.30 4.75
C LYS A 182 -11.39 4.68 4.12
N GLU A 183 -11.15 5.75 4.88
CA GLU A 183 -11.28 7.12 4.39
C GLU A 183 -10.35 7.36 3.19
N LEU A 184 -9.07 6.99 3.32
CA LEU A 184 -8.09 7.10 2.24
C LEU A 184 -8.51 6.33 0.98
N LEU A 185 -8.87 5.05 1.10
CA LEU A 185 -9.17 4.19 -0.04
C LEU A 185 -10.49 4.53 -0.73
N THR A 186 -11.44 5.12 0.00
CA THR A 186 -12.74 5.51 -0.56
C THR A 186 -12.79 6.95 -1.04
N GLY A 187 -11.74 7.73 -0.76
CA GLY A 187 -11.58 9.11 -1.21
C GLY A 187 -11.36 9.23 -2.73
N PRO A 188 -11.77 10.34 -3.34
CA PRO A 188 -11.53 10.58 -4.77
C PRO A 188 -10.05 10.76 -5.13
N GLU A 189 -9.19 11.09 -4.17
CA GLU A 189 -7.77 11.43 -4.40
C GLU A 189 -6.90 10.22 -4.73
N VAL A 190 -7.32 9.01 -4.34
CA VAL A 190 -6.66 7.75 -4.72
C VAL A 190 -7.11 7.24 -6.09
N GLN A 191 -8.21 7.76 -6.64
CA GLN A 191 -8.75 7.30 -7.93
C GLN A 191 -8.04 8.01 -9.10
N PRO A 192 -7.77 7.31 -10.22
CA PRO A 192 -7.35 7.96 -11.44
C PRO A 192 -8.37 9.01 -11.88
N LYS A 193 -7.91 10.16 -12.38
CA LYS A 193 -8.81 11.10 -13.04
C LYS A 193 -9.19 10.49 -14.39
N GLY A 194 -10.49 10.27 -14.61
CA GLY A 194 -11.04 9.83 -15.89
C GLY A 194 -10.85 10.84 -17.01
#